data_AF-A0A969C8S5-F1
#
_entry.id   AF-A0A969C8S5-F1
#
_cell.length_a   1.000
_cell.length_b   1.000
_cell.length_c   1.000
_cell.angle_alpha   90.00
_cell.angle_beta   90.00
_cell.angle_gamma   90.00
#
_symmetry.space_group_name_H-M   'P 1'
#
loop_
_entity.id
_entity.type
_entity.pdbx_description
1 polymer ?
#
loop_
_entity_poly.entity_id
_entity_poly.type
_entity_poly.pdbx_seq_one_letter_code
_entity_poly.pdbx_strand_id
1 'polypeptide(L)' 'MGKPSDTTKRTTITLPANVYEGLEQWAESEGRATASLAAFLVEACVRSKFPKDFSPQLSVNLTPATVEGDRDE' A
#
# COMPACT_ATOMS: atom_id res chain seq x y z
N MET A 1 3.60 -31.32 -5.07
CA MET A 1 3.22 -30.16 -4.24
C MET A 1 3.37 -28.91 -5.09
N GLY A 2 2.29 -28.37 -5.66
CA GLY A 2 2.35 -27.13 -6.42
C GLY A 2 2.57 -25.96 -5.46
N LYS A 3 3.59 -25.13 -5.69
CA LYS A 3 3.77 -23.89 -4.93
C LYS A 3 2.49 -23.04 -5.06
N PRO A 4 2.00 -22.38 -4.00
CA PRO A 4 0.99 -21.35 -4.16
C PRO A 4 1.58 -20.31 -5.11
N SER A 5 0.97 -20.11 -6.28
CA SER A 5 1.43 -19.10 -7.21
C SER A 5 1.06 -17.75 -6.61
N ASP A 6 2.06 -16.94 -6.29
CA ASP A 6 1.96 -15.50 -6.08
C ASP A 6 1.23 -14.86 -7.27
N THR A 7 -0.10 -14.80 -7.24
CA THR A 7 -0.89 -14.29 -8.37
C THR A 7 -1.07 -12.78 -8.29
N THR A 8 0.05 -12.06 -8.14
CA THR A 8 0.07 -10.61 -8.40
C THR A 8 -0.06 -10.38 -9.91
N LYS A 9 -1.04 -9.58 -10.32
CA LYS A 9 -1.22 -9.17 -11.72
C LYS A 9 -0.81 -7.70 -11.87
N ARG A 10 -0.10 -7.38 -12.96
CA ARG A 10 0.29 -6.00 -13.30
C ARG A 10 -0.68 -5.43 -14.33
N THR A 11 -1.05 -4.18 -14.14
CA THR A 11 -1.84 -3.40 -15.11
C THR A 11 -1.26 -2.01 -15.26
N THR A 12 -1.56 -1.35 -16.38
CA THR A 12 -1.21 0.06 -16.64
C THR A 12 -2.45 0.91 -16.41
N ILE A 13 -2.31 2.03 -15.70
CA ILE A 13 -3.38 3.00 -15.45
C ILE A 13 -3.04 4.32 -16.16
N THR A 14 -4.06 4.97 -16.71
CA THR A 14 -3.95 6.30 -17.31
C THR A 14 -4.76 7.28 -16.48
N LEU A 15 -4.12 8.36 -16.04
CA LEU A 15 -4.72 9.38 -15.17
C LEU A 15 -4.62 10.75 -15.84
N PRO A 16 -5.56 11.67 -15.56
CA PRO A 16 -5.38 13.09 -15.88
C PRO A 16 -4.10 13.63 -15.25
N ALA A 17 -3.38 14.51 -15.96
CA ALA A 17 -2.08 15.03 -15.52
C ALA A 17 -2.14 15.65 -14.12
N ASN A 18 -3.13 16.50 -13.87
CA ASN A 18 -3.34 17.15 -12.57
C ASN A 18 -3.57 16.16 -11.41
N VAL A 19 -4.19 15.01 -11.69
CA VAL A 19 -4.40 13.94 -10.69
C VAL A 19 -3.10 13.20 -10.43
N TYR A 20 -2.31 12.94 -11.48
CA TYR A 20 -1.00 12.29 -11.34
C TYR A 20 -0.02 13.17 -10.55
N GLU A 21 0.01 14.48 -10.80
CA GLU A 21 0.84 15.42 -10.03
C GLU A 21 0.50 15.39 -8.53
N GLY A 22 -0.79 15.36 -8.18
CA GLY A 22 -1.22 15.23 -6.78
C GLY A 22 -0.81 13.88 -6.16
N LEU A 23 -0.83 12.82 -6.96
CA LEU A 23 -0.36 11.50 -6.54
C LEU A 23 1.17 11.48 -6.30
N GLU A 24 1.94 12.16 -7.14
CA GLU A 24 3.39 12.29 -6.97
C GLU A 24 3.75 13.04 -5.69
N GLN A 25 3.11 14.19 -5.44
CA GLN A 25 3.34 14.98 -4.23
C GLN A 25 3.01 14.20 -2.95
N TRP A 26 1.93 13.42 -2.97
CA TRP A 26 1.58 12.56 -1.84
C TRP A 26 2.61 11.44 -1.65
N ALA A 27 3.02 10.77 -2.73
CA ALA A 27 4.02 9.71 -2.65
C ALA A 27 5.37 10.22 -2.10
N GLU A 28 5.80 11.40 -2.55
CA GLU A 28 7.00 12.09 -2.07
C GLU A 28 6.89 12.42 -0.57
N SER A 29 5.73 12.94 -0.13
CA SER A 29 5.48 13.25 1.29
C SER A 29 5.55 12.01 2.20
N GLU A 30 5.20 10.83 1.69
CA GLU A 30 5.32 9.55 2.42
C GLU A 30 6.68 8.86 2.22
N GLY A 31 7.58 9.42 1.41
CA GLY A 31 8.88 8.82 1.10
C GLY A 31 8.78 7.49 0.35
N ARG A 32 7.73 7.29 -0.47
CA ARG A 32 7.50 6.04 -1.22
C ARG A 32 7.34 6.27 -2.71
N ALA A 33 7.49 5.21 -3.50
CA ALA A 33 7.30 5.29 -4.95
C ALA A 33 5.83 5.56 -5.32
N THR A 34 5.60 6.43 -6.30
CA THR A 34 4.26 6.78 -6.83
C THR A 34 3.46 5.54 -7.24
N ALA A 35 4.11 4.56 -7.88
CA ALA A 35 3.48 3.29 -8.27
C ALA A 35 3.00 2.47 -7.06
N SER A 36 3.76 2.46 -5.97
CA SER A 36 3.37 1.79 -4.73
C SER A 36 2.18 2.49 -4.08
N LEU A 37 2.15 3.83 -4.09
CA LEU A 37 0.98 4.59 -3.64
C LEU A 37 -0.25 4.29 -4.48
N ALA A 38 -0.11 4.31 -5.81
CA ALA A 38 -1.20 3.98 -6.71
C ALA A 38 -1.77 2.57 -6.44
N ALA A 39 -0.91 1.57 -6.31
CA ALA A 39 -1.32 0.19 -6.04
C ALA A 39 -2.11 0.08 -4.73
N PHE A 40 -1.62 0.71 -3.66
CA PHE A 40 -2.31 0.74 -2.36
C PHE A 40 -3.68 1.41 -2.45
N LEU A 41 -3.78 2.57 -3.11
CA LEU A 41 -5.05 3.29 -3.24
C LEU A 41 -6.08 2.52 -4.07
N VAL A 42 -5.64 1.88 -5.16
CA VAL A 42 -6.49 1.01 -5.97
C VAL A 42 -6.99 -0.17 -5.13
N GLU A 43 -6.12 -0.84 -4.39
CA GLU A 43 -6.50 -1.96 -3.52
C GLU A 43 -7.52 -1.52 -2.45
N ALA A 44 -7.22 -0.44 -1.73
CA ALA A 44 -8.09 0.09 -0.69
C ALA A 44 -9.49 0.45 -1.23
N CYS A 45 -9.55 1.08 -2.40
CA CYS A 45 -10.80 1.44 -3.06
C CYS A 45 -11.61 0.20 -3.48
N VAL A 46 -10.95 -0.79 -4.10
CA VAL A 46 -11.60 -2.05 -4.53
C VAL A 46 -12.13 -2.83 -3.32
N ARG A 47 -11.33 -2.96 -2.25
CA ARG A 47 -11.75 -3.61 -1.01
C ARG A 47 -12.93 -2.91 -0.35
N SER A 48 -12.92 -1.57 -0.32
CA SER A 48 -14.02 -0.77 0.19
C SER A 48 -15.30 -0.94 -0.65
N LYS A 49 -15.17 -1.06 -1.97
CA LYS A 49 -16.30 -1.25 -2.88
C LYS A 49 -16.93 -2.64 -2.80
N PHE A 50 -16.12 -3.68 -2.58
CA PHE A 50 -16.53 -5.09 -2.58
C PHE A 50 -16.20 -5.80 -1.25
N PRO A 51 -16.73 -5.33 -0.11
CA PRO A 51 -16.33 -5.84 1.21
C PRO A 51 -16.69 -7.32 1.46
N LYS A 52 -17.64 -7.87 0.69
CA LYS A 52 -18.04 -9.29 0.78
C LYS A 52 -17.06 -10.24 0.09
N ASP A 53 -16.34 -9.74 -0.92
CA ASP A 53 -15.41 -10.51 -1.74
C ASP A 53 -14.00 -10.54 -1.14
N PHE A 54 -13.69 -9.54 -0.29
CA PHE A 54 -12.42 -9.42 0.41
C PHE A 54 -12.65 -9.51 1.91
N SER A 55 -12.59 -10.73 2.49
CA SER A 55 -12.56 -10.90 3.94
C SER A 55 -11.48 -10.00 4.57
N PRO A 56 -11.70 -9.43 5.76
CA PRO A 56 -10.71 -8.60 6.45
C PRO A 56 -9.54 -9.48 6.91
N GLN A 57 -8.64 -9.81 5.99
CA GLN A 57 -7.33 -10.33 6.29
C GLN A 57 -6.39 -9.13 6.33
N LEU A 58 -6.41 -8.37 7.44
CA LEU A 58 -5.30 -7.49 7.82
C LEU A 58 -5.45 -7.10 9.31
N SER A 59 -4.98 -7.96 10.22
CA SER A 59 -4.37 -7.45 11.44
C SER A 59 -3.00 -6.91 11.04
N VAL A 60 -2.95 -5.69 10.51
CA VAL A 60 -1.68 -5.01 10.32
C VAL A 60 -1.22 -4.60 11.72
N ASN A 61 -0.37 -5.42 12.32
CA ASN A 61 0.40 -4.99 13.48
C ASN A 61 1.45 -4.01 12.97
N LEU A 62 1.09 -2.72 12.90
CA LEU A 62 2.07 -1.65 12.96
C LEU A 62 2.68 -1.71 14.37
N THR A 63 3.67 -2.58 14.56
CA THR A 63 4.55 -2.48 15.72
C THR A 63 5.23 -1.11 15.63
N PRO A 64 5.07 -0.23 16.63
CA PRO A 64 5.88 0.98 16.69
C PRO A 64 7.35 0.54 16.76
N ALA A 65 8.18 1.15 15.93
CA ALA A 65 9.61 0.94 15.91
C ALA A 65 10.18 1.01 17.34
N THR A 66 10.96 0.00 17.69
CA THR A 66 11.84 -0.07 18.85
C THR A 66 12.51 1.27 19.10
N VAL A 67 12.15 1.93 20.21
CA VAL A 67 12.95 2.98 20.86
C VAL A 67 13.55 2.39 22.14
N GLU A 68 14.48 1.45 21.99
CA GLU A 68 15.36 1.08 23.10
C GLU A 68 16.53 2.06 23.09
N GLY A 69 16.29 3.20 23.73
CA GLY A 69 17.32 4.16 24.08
C GLY A 69 18.22 3.57 25.15
N ASP A 70 19.46 3.31 24.75
CA ASP A 70 20.70 3.68 25.46
C ASP A 70 20.45 4.52 26.72
N ARG A 71 20.71 3.92 27.88
CA ARG A 71 21.01 4.65 29.12
C ARG A 71 21.84 3.74 30.03
N ASP A 72 23.13 4.05 30.02
CA ASP A 72 24.12 3.64 31.01
C ASP A 72 23.63 3.88 32.45
N GLU A 73 23.85 2.89 33.32
CA GLU A 73 24.46 3.08 34.66
C GLU A 73 25.07 1.77 35.17
#